data_AF-A0A923V9K9-F1
#
_entry.id   AF-A0A923V9K9-F1
#
_cell.length_a   1.000
_cell.length_b   1.000
_cell.length_c   1.000
_cell.angle_alpha   90.00
_cell.angle_beta   90.00
_cell.angle_gamma   90.00
#
_symmetry.space_group_name_H-M   'P 1'
#
loop_
_entity.id
_entity.type
_entity.pdbx_description
1 polymer ?
#
loop_
_entity_poly.entity_id
_entity_poly.type
_entity_poly.pdbx_seq_one_letter_code
_entity_poly.pdbx_strand_id
1 'polypeptide(L)'
;MPIGGVIFITLFIAAFGTSLIYLARWTGGKAKKTSQAKFDVYECGLPVEEKKDTKISVKFYLTAILFILFDIEIIFMYPWAVNFRHFLATGSGLLVFGSMMVFLLIFIFGLWWEIKSKALEWD
;
A
#
# COMPACT_ATOMS: atom_id res chain seq x y z
N MET A 1 -19.33 -8.27 16.59
CA MET A 1 -19.05 -7.01 17.32
C MET A 1 -20.31 -6.16 17.30
N PRO A 2 -20.72 -5.52 18.41
CA PRO A 2 -21.86 -4.62 18.37
C PRO A 2 -21.52 -3.46 17.44
N ILE A 3 -22.41 -3.16 16.48
CA ILE A 3 -22.22 -2.07 15.49
C ILE A 3 -21.87 -0.74 16.19
N GLY A 4 -22.42 -0.52 17.39
CA GLY A 4 -22.09 0.63 18.23
C GLY A 4 -20.62 0.72 18.66
N GLY A 5 -19.94 -0.40 18.89
CA GLY A 5 -18.52 -0.43 19.25
C GLY A 5 -17.61 0.00 18.09
N VAL A 6 -17.95 -0.40 16.87
CA VAL A 6 -17.23 0.02 15.66
C VAL A 6 -17.40 1.52 15.43
N ILE A 7 -18.63 2.02 15.52
CA ILE A 7 -18.93 3.45 15.37
C ILE A 7 -18.17 4.29 16.40
N PHE A 8 -18.16 3.85 17.66
CA PHE A 8 -17.44 4.53 18.73
C PHE A 8 -15.93 4.60 18.47
N ILE A 9 -15.30 3.50 18.04
CA ILE A 9 -13.88 3.46 17.73
C ILE A 9 -13.56 4.40 16.56
N THR A 10 -14.35 4.38 15.49
CA THR A 10 -14.13 5.24 14.32
C THR A 10 -14.26 6.72 14.69
N LEU A 11 -15.26 7.09 15.49
CA LEU A 11 -15.44 8.46 15.97
C LEU A 11 -14.29 8.91 16.87
N PHE A 12 -13.82 8.03 17.76
CA PHE A 12 -12.69 8.32 18.64
C PHE A 12 -11.41 8.60 17.86
N ILE A 13 -11.08 7.76 16.86
CA ILE A 13 -9.89 7.95 16.01
C ILE A 13 -9.98 9.27 15.24
N ALA A 14 -11.12 9.56 14.63
CA ALA A 14 -11.33 10.80 13.88
C ALA A 14 -11.21 12.05 14.78
N ALA A 15 -11.83 12.01 15.96
CA ALA A 15 -11.77 13.09 16.93
C ALA A 15 -10.34 13.29 17.46
N PHE A 16 -9.63 12.20 17.76
CA PHE A 16 -8.26 12.25 18.23
C PHE A 16 -7.31 12.81 17.17
N GLY A 17 -7.40 12.34 15.93
CA GLY A 17 -6.59 12.86 14.81
C GLY A 17 -6.83 14.35 14.57
N THR A 18 -8.09 14.78 14.59
CA THR A 18 -8.45 16.20 14.42
C THR A 18 -7.96 17.06 15.58
N SER A 19 -8.07 16.55 16.81
CA SER A 19 -7.57 17.21 18.02
C SER A 19 -6.07 17.41 17.98
N LEU A 20 -5.30 16.41 17.53
CA LEU A 20 -3.85 16.52 17.36
C LEU A 20 -3.47 17.61 16.34
N ILE A 21 -4.17 17.70 15.21
CA ILE A 21 -3.94 18.75 14.22
C ILE A 21 -4.25 20.13 14.82
N TYR A 22 -5.33 20.26 15.58
CA TYR A 22 -5.72 21.51 16.22
C TYR A 22 -4.74 21.94 17.32
N LEU A 23 -4.31 21.01 18.16
CA LEU A 23 -3.28 21.20 19.18
C LEU A 23 -1.95 21.62 18.55
N ALA A 24 -1.52 20.94 17.48
CA ALA A 24 -0.30 21.30 16.75
C ALA A 24 -0.37 22.72 16.17
N ARG A 25 -1.54 23.14 15.68
CA ARG A 25 -1.76 24.50 15.18
C ARG A 25 -1.79 25.54 16.31
N TRP A 26 -2.26 25.18 17.49
CA TRP A 26 -2.32 26.06 18.66
C TRP A 26 -0.95 26.24 19.32
N THR A 27 -0.18 25.16 19.49
CA THR A 27 1.16 25.18 20.11
C THR A 27 2.27 25.58 19.14
N GLY A 28 2.11 25.29 17.84
CA GLY A 28 3.14 25.50 16.81
C GLY A 28 3.48 26.97 16.51
N GLY A 29 2.77 27.92 17.13
CA GLY A 29 3.00 29.36 16.95
C GLY A 29 2.64 29.83 15.53
N LYS A 30 2.12 31.05 15.41
CA LYS A 30 1.99 31.68 14.09
C LYS A 30 3.40 31.93 13.56
N ALA A 31 3.93 31.05 12.71
CA ALA A 31 5.13 31.35 11.94
C ALA A 31 4.92 32.72 11.30
N LYS A 32 5.66 33.75 11.77
CA LYS A 32 5.56 35.11 11.24
C LYS A 32 5.85 35.02 9.74
N LYS A 33 4.78 35.14 8.95
CA LYS A 33 4.78 35.16 7.49
C LYS A 33 5.44 36.46 7.02
N THR A 34 6.74 36.61 7.24
CA THR A 34 7.43 37.88 7.00
C THR A 34 8.14 37.92 5.66
N SER A 35 8.47 36.78 5.05
CA SER A 35 9.13 36.76 3.73
C SER A 35 8.43 35.80 2.78
N GLN A 36 8.14 36.28 1.56
CA GLN A 36 7.62 35.47 0.44
C GLN A 36 8.54 34.29 0.12
N ALA A 37 9.85 34.44 0.35
CA ALA A 37 10.84 33.37 0.14
C ALA A 37 10.61 32.14 1.03
N LYS A 38 9.93 32.27 2.19
CA LYS A 38 9.58 31.10 3.03
C LYS A 38 8.49 30.22 2.43
N PHE A 39 7.80 30.69 1.39
CA PHE A 39 6.79 29.92 0.68
C PHE A 39 7.36 29.27 -0.59
N ASP A 40 8.62 29.52 -0.91
CA ASP A 40 9.28 28.86 -2.02
C ASP A 40 9.73 27.45 -1.62
N VAL A 41 9.78 26.52 -2.59
CA VAL A 41 10.14 25.12 -2.36
C VAL A 41 11.62 24.99 -2.00
N TYR A 42 12.45 25.88 -2.56
CA TYR A 42 13.89 25.95 -2.32
C TYR A 42 14.33 27.41 -2.10
N GLU A 43 15.23 27.64 -1.14
CA GLU A 43 15.76 29.01 -0.88
C GLU A 43 16.79 29.47 -1.92
N CYS A 44 17.40 28.52 -2.64
CA CYS A 44 18.39 28.74 -3.68
C CYS A 44 18.16 27.71 -4.80
N GLY A 45 18.28 28.15 -6.06
CA GLY A 45 18.14 27.28 -7.23
C GLY A 45 17.47 28.02 -8.39
N LEU A 46 17.53 27.43 -9.57
CA LEU A 46 16.68 27.85 -10.68
C LEU A 46 15.26 27.36 -10.38
N PRO A 47 14.21 28.18 -10.58
CA PRO A 47 12.85 27.70 -10.47
C PRO A 47 12.69 26.50 -11.40
N VAL A 48 12.16 25.40 -10.87
CA VAL A 48 11.91 24.20 -11.65
C VAL A 48 10.83 24.57 -12.67
N GLU A 49 11.23 24.86 -13.90
CA GLU A 49 10.26 24.93 -14.99
C GLU A 49 9.64 23.54 -15.10
N GLU A 50 8.32 23.46 -14.94
CA GLU A 50 7.58 22.21 -15.04
C GLU A 50 7.73 21.64 -16.45
N LYS A 51 8.80 20.88 -16.69
CA LYS A 51 8.91 20.02 -17.86
C LYS A 51 7.89 18.91 -17.68
N LYS A 52 6.76 19.09 -18.38
CA LYS A 52 5.66 18.13 -18.50
C LYS A 52 6.13 16.70 -18.85
N ASP A 53 7.29 16.58 -19.49
CA ASP A 53 7.87 15.33 -19.98
C ASP A 53 9.14 14.90 -19.21
N THR A 54 9.08 14.91 -17.88
CA THR A 54 10.15 14.29 -17.09
C THR A 54 10.10 12.78 -17.28
N LYS A 55 11.11 12.22 -17.96
CA LYS A 55 11.20 10.78 -18.23
C LYS A 55 11.53 10.04 -16.94
N ILE A 56 10.52 9.46 -16.31
CA ILE A 56 10.68 8.50 -15.21
C ILE A 56 11.12 7.15 -15.81
N SER A 57 12.02 6.42 -15.13
CA SER A 57 12.47 5.12 -15.62
C SER A 57 11.32 4.09 -15.56
N VAL A 58 11.23 3.23 -16.58
CA VAL A 58 10.18 2.19 -16.70
C VAL A 58 10.21 1.20 -15.51
N LYS A 59 11.38 1.06 -14.86
CA LYS A 59 11.60 0.17 -13.71
C LYS A 59 10.66 0.46 -12.52
N PHE A 60 10.31 1.73 -12.29
CA PHE A 60 9.33 2.11 -11.26
C PHE A 60 7.93 1.54 -11.55
N TYR A 61 7.51 1.56 -12.82
CA TYR A 61 6.22 1.00 -13.24
C TYR A 61 6.18 -0.52 -13.13
N LEU A 62 7.26 -1.20 -13.53
CA LEU A 62 7.38 -2.66 -13.41
C LEU A 62 7.26 -3.11 -11.94
N THR A 63 7.91 -2.38 -11.03
CA THR A 63 7.84 -2.65 -9.58
C THR A 63 6.41 -2.45 -9.05
N ALA A 64 5.72 -1.39 -9.48
CA ALA A 64 4.34 -1.13 -9.07
C ALA A 64 3.36 -2.20 -9.59
N ILE A 65 3.50 -2.62 -10.84
CA ILE A 65 2.66 -3.68 -11.44
C ILE A 65 2.91 -5.02 -10.73
N LEU A 66 4.16 -5.36 -10.43
CA LEU A 66 4.50 -6.56 -9.67
C LEU A 66 3.91 -6.55 -8.26
N PHE A 67 3.93 -5.40 -7.58
CA PHE A 67 3.30 -5.25 -6.27
C PHE A 67 1.78 -5.47 -6.34
N ILE A 68 1.11 -4.88 -7.33
CA ILE A 68 -0.34 -5.08 -7.55
C ILE A 68 -0.64 -6.56 -7.81
N LEU A 69 0.17 -7.22 -8.63
CA LEU A 69 0.01 -8.65 -8.92
C LEU A 69 0.13 -9.47 -7.64
N PHE A 70 1.16 -9.22 -6.82
CA PHE A 70 1.33 -9.92 -5.54
C PHE A 70 0.19 -9.69 -4.55
N ASP A 71 -0.33 -8.46 -4.46
CA ASP A 71 -1.45 -8.13 -3.57
C ASP A 71 -2.75 -8.84 -3.99
N ILE A 72 -3.02 -8.91 -5.29
CA ILE A 72 -4.17 -9.64 -5.84
C ILE A 72 -4.12 -11.13 -5.47
N GLU A 73 -2.94 -11.76 -5.54
CA GLU A 73 -2.75 -13.15 -5.16
C GLU A 73 -3.13 -13.37 -3.68
N ILE A 74 -2.68 -12.49 -2.77
CA ILE A 74 -3.01 -12.55 -1.34
C ILE A 74 -4.52 -12.39 -1.10
N ILE A 75 -5.19 -11.52 -1.86
CA ILE A 75 -6.65 -11.35 -1.81
C ILE A 75 -7.37 -12.69 -2.07
N PHE A 76 -6.86 -13.52 -2.98
CA PHE A 76 -7.44 -14.85 -3.24
C PHE A 76 -7.07 -15.87 -2.17
N MET A 77 -5.87 -15.79 -1.62
CA MET A 77 -5.42 -16.68 -0.55
C MET A 77 -6.21 -16.48 0.75
N TYR A 78 -6.69 -15.26 1.02
CA TYR A 78 -7.32 -14.93 2.30
C TYR A 78 -8.66 -15.66 2.55
N PRO A 79 -9.67 -15.62 1.65
CA PRO A 79 -10.92 -16.37 1.82
C PRO A 79 -10.68 -17.88 1.91
N TRP A 80 -9.71 -18.40 1.15
CA TRP A 80 -9.31 -19.80 1.23
C TRP A 80 -8.78 -20.15 2.62
N ALA A 81 -7.85 -19.35 3.15
CA ALA A 81 -7.23 -19.58 4.45
C ALA A 81 -8.24 -19.54 5.61
N VAL A 82 -9.17 -18.57 5.58
CA VAL A 82 -10.18 -18.41 6.64
C VAL A 82 -11.20 -19.56 6.61
N ASN A 83 -11.59 -20.04 5.43
CA ASN A 83 -12.61 -21.08 5.29
C ASN A 83 -12.06 -22.51 5.24
N PHE A 84 -10.73 -22.70 5.26
CA PHE A 84 -10.10 -24.02 5.13
C PHE A 84 -10.60 -25.06 6.15
N ARG A 85 -10.85 -24.63 7.39
CA ARG A 85 -11.42 -25.50 8.44
C ARG A 85 -12.81 -26.04 8.09
N HIS A 86 -13.64 -25.24 7.43
CA HIS A 86 -14.97 -25.66 7.01
C HIS A 86 -14.91 -26.70 5.87
N PHE A 87 -13.99 -26.50 4.92
CA PHE A 87 -13.77 -27.46 3.83
C PHE A 87 -13.21 -28.80 4.32
N LEU A 88 -12.36 -28.80 5.34
CA LEU A 88 -11.90 -30.01 6.03
C LEU A 88 -13.05 -30.79 6.66
N ALA A 89 -13.96 -30.09 7.36
CA ALA A 89 -15.11 -30.73 8.01
C ALA A 89 -16.12 -31.33 7.01
N THR A 90 -16.17 -30.80 5.78
CA THR A 90 -17.07 -31.27 4.71
C THR A 90 -16.49 -32.43 3.89
N GLY A 91 -15.25 -32.85 4.17
CA GLY A 91 -14.56 -33.94 3.45
C GLY A 91 -13.87 -33.49 2.15
N SER A 92 -14.04 -32.24 1.73
CA SER A 92 -13.43 -31.66 0.52
C SER A 92 -12.04 -31.04 0.74
N GLY A 93 -11.46 -31.18 1.94
CA GLY A 93 -10.23 -30.52 2.33
C GLY A 93 -9.03 -30.83 1.41
N LEU A 94 -8.90 -32.07 0.93
CA LEU A 94 -7.82 -32.49 0.03
C LEU A 94 -7.88 -31.81 -1.34
N LEU A 95 -9.07 -31.67 -1.92
CA LEU A 95 -9.26 -31.00 -3.21
C LEU A 95 -8.97 -29.51 -3.11
N VAL A 96 -9.51 -28.87 -2.07
CA VAL A 96 -9.33 -27.44 -1.80
C VAL A 96 -7.88 -27.11 -1.44
N PHE A 97 -7.18 -28.02 -0.78
CA PHE A 97 -5.73 -27.92 -0.57
C PHE A 97 -4.96 -28.05 -1.89
N GLY A 98 -5.30 -29.03 -2.72
CA GLY A 98 -4.67 -29.26 -4.02
C GLY A 98 -4.81 -28.06 -4.95
N SER A 99 -5.99 -27.43 -5.04
CA SER A 99 -6.18 -26.22 -5.84
C SER A 99 -5.30 -25.06 -5.39
N MET A 100 -5.12 -24.90 -4.08
CA MET A 100 -4.24 -23.88 -3.52
C MET A 100 -2.76 -24.16 -3.80
N MET A 101 -2.34 -25.42 -3.77
CA MET A 101 -0.97 -25.79 -4.11
C MET A 101 -0.66 -25.48 -5.58
N VAL A 102 -1.58 -25.78 -6.50
CA VAL A 102 -1.42 -25.43 -7.92
C VAL A 102 -1.35 -23.91 -8.10
N PHE A 103 -2.22 -23.16 -7.42
CA PHE A 103 -2.21 -21.70 -7.43
C PHE A 103 -0.87 -21.13 -6.96
N LEU A 104 -0.36 -21.61 -5.82
CA LEU A 104 0.95 -21.21 -5.30
C LEU A 104 2.11 -21.58 -6.22
N LEU A 105 2.06 -22.74 -6.88
CA LEU A 105 3.10 -23.15 -7.82
C LEU A 105 3.18 -22.21 -9.02
N ILE A 106 2.04 -21.79 -9.58
CA ILE A 106 1.99 -20.82 -10.67
C ILE A 106 2.58 -19.48 -10.21
N PHE A 107 2.18 -19.03 -9.03
CA PHE A 107 2.69 -17.80 -8.44
C PHE A 107 4.22 -17.82 -8.22
N ILE A 108 4.74 -18.89 -7.62
CA ILE A 108 6.18 -19.07 -7.39
C ILE A 108 6.94 -19.13 -8.71
N PHE A 109 6.37 -19.77 -9.73
CA PHE A 109 6.98 -19.82 -11.06
C PHE A 109 7.05 -18.44 -11.72
N GLY A 110 6.00 -17.63 -11.59
CA GLY A 110 5.99 -16.23 -12.03
C GLY A 110 7.06 -15.39 -11.34
N LEU A 111 7.16 -15.48 -10.01
CA LEU A 111 8.21 -14.80 -9.25
C LEU A 111 9.62 -15.25 -9.67
N TRP A 112 9.82 -16.55 -9.86
CA TRP A 112 11.09 -17.08 -10.30
C TRP A 112 11.50 -16.54 -11.68
N TRP A 113 10.54 -16.41 -12.59
CA TRP A 113 10.77 -15.82 -13.91
C TRP A 113 11.14 -14.33 -13.84
N GLU A 114 10.44 -13.55 -13.01
CA GLU A 114 10.71 -12.12 -12.82
C GLU A 114 12.11 -11.87 -12.24
N ILE A 115 12.52 -12.67 -11.26
CA ILE A 115 13.88 -12.62 -10.68
C ILE A 115 14.93 -12.92 -11.76
N LYS A 116 14.70 -13.96 -12.58
CA LYS A 116 15.61 -14.32 -13.68
C LYS A 116 15.68 -13.23 -14.75
N SER A 117 14.59 -12.50 -14.98
CA SER A 117 14.51 -11.43 -15.96
C SER A 117 15.23 -10.15 -15.52
N LYS A 118 15.78 -10.10 -14.30
CA LYS A 118 16.49 -8.94 -13.72
C LYS A 118 15.66 -7.64 -13.75
N ALA A 119 14.34 -7.76 -13.83
CA ALA A 119 13.43 -6.60 -13.88
C ALA A 119 13.49 -5.75 -12.59
N LEU A 120 14.03 -6.32 -11.52
CA LEU A 120 14.20 -5.72 -10.20
C LEU A 120 15.60 -5.14 -9.93
N GLU A 121 16.56 -5.24 -10.86
CA GLU A 121 17.92 -4.70 -10.65
C GLU A 121 17.98 -3.18 -10.98
N TRP A 122 18.55 -2.42 -10.04
CA TRP A 122 18.55 -0.95 -10.00
C TRP A 122 19.90 -0.31 -10.38
N ASP A 123 20.66 -0.95 -11.28
CA ASP A 123 21.81 -0.33 -11.95
C ASP A 123 21.40 0.49 -13.19
#